data_AF-A0A9P0F581-F1
#
_entry.id   AF-A0A9P0F581-F1
#
_cell.length_a   1.000
_cell.length_b   1.000
_cell.length_c   1.000
_cell.angle_alpha   90.00
_cell.angle_beta   90.00
_cell.angle_gamma   90.00
#
_symmetry.space_group_name_H-M   'P 1'
#
loop_
_entity.id
_entity.type
_entity.pdbx_description
1 polymer ?
#
loop_
_entity_poly.entity_id
_entity_poly.type
_entity_poly.pdbx_seq_one_letter_code
_entity_poly.pdbx_strand_id
1 'polypeptide(L)'
;MRTDRWFVLFILVLCWGLPCQERVDRGFSNVRTVLFREMDLEKDCWERSDVALLLARRLMQELVPTRIPVDAVRMCEYFELAERTVREVPAHSAARRLLYAAFADTVGGYLKTYGLSLAKEAYYEGKIDYRQMKRLYDLESRLKESLGTDGKGWGDPVSLSRFARKAKPLELSVADVEDPCQALITQEFRAPTGFSGDASREDFHWIPSDLKIPLPFLDDDDKPRAMAVPLKRRSLYSLSSSASADVLIRYYTTSVLCLDNKAKDFLRPSQESRERTFPTQCFQGKCYNPIKTFQVQFYRWIITKHRLGSQSYRLET
;
A
#
# COMPACT_ATOMS: atom_id res chain seq x y z
N MET A 1 21.10 -48.07 -42.26
CA MET A 1 20.88 -47.68 -40.85
C MET A 1 19.42 -47.91 -40.52
N ARG A 2 19.14 -48.95 -39.74
CA ARG A 2 17.79 -49.43 -39.40
C ARG A 2 17.53 -48.96 -37.98
N THR A 3 16.87 -47.82 -37.82
CA THR A 3 16.51 -47.28 -36.51
C THR A 3 15.36 -48.07 -35.92
N ASP A 4 15.62 -48.63 -34.74
CA ASP A 4 14.83 -49.62 -34.04
C ASP A 4 13.41 -49.16 -33.72
N ARG A 5 12.43 -49.94 -34.19
CA ARG A 5 11.01 -49.86 -33.81
C ARG A 5 10.79 -50.00 -32.30
N TRP A 6 11.77 -50.56 -31.59
CA TRP A 6 11.79 -50.67 -30.14
C TRP A 6 11.89 -49.33 -29.42
N PHE A 7 12.52 -48.31 -30.02
CA PHE A 7 12.67 -47.00 -29.37
C PHE A 7 11.34 -46.23 -29.30
N VAL A 8 10.49 -46.38 -30.32
CA VAL A 8 9.14 -45.76 -30.35
C VAL A 8 8.19 -46.48 -29.39
N LEU A 9 8.29 -47.81 -29.30
CA LEU A 9 7.53 -48.61 -28.33
C LEU A 9 7.95 -48.29 -26.88
N PHE A 10 9.23 -48.04 -26.63
CA PHE A 10 9.72 -47.64 -25.31
C PHE A 10 9.16 -46.29 -24.86
N ILE A 11 9.05 -45.31 -25.78
CA ILE A 11 8.43 -44.01 -25.50
C ILE A 11 6.90 -44.16 -25.28
N LEU A 12 6.21 -44.99 -26.06
CA LEU A 12 4.77 -45.21 -25.89
C LEU A 12 4.43 -45.93 -24.58
N VAL A 13 5.26 -46.87 -24.13
CA VAL A 13 5.08 -47.58 -22.85
C VAL A 13 5.36 -46.66 -21.66
N LEU A 14 6.34 -45.75 -21.75
CA LEU A 14 6.56 -44.72 -20.73
C LEU A 14 5.40 -43.71 -20.64
N CYS A 15 4.71 -43.45 -21.76
CA CYS A 15 3.54 -42.57 -21.79
C CYS A 15 2.25 -43.23 -21.24
N TRP A 16 2.16 -44.56 -21.22
CA TRP A 16 0.95 -45.29 -20.82
C TRP A 16 1.06 -45.99 -19.45
N GLY A 17 2.28 -46.17 -18.92
CA GLY A 17 2.53 -46.93 -17.70
C GLY A 17 2.61 -46.14 -16.40
N LEU A 18 2.52 -44.80 -16.43
CA LEU A 18 2.37 -44.03 -15.19
C LEU A 18 0.88 -43.95 -14.84
N PRO A 19 0.44 -44.53 -13.71
CA PRO A 19 -0.92 -44.30 -13.25
C PRO A 19 -1.13 -42.80 -13.20
N CYS A 20 -2.23 -42.36 -13.83
CA CYS A 20 -2.74 -41.00 -13.78
C CYS A 20 -3.11 -40.73 -12.33
N GLN A 21 -2.09 -40.44 -11.52
CA GLN A 21 -2.21 -40.11 -10.13
C GLN A 21 -3.02 -38.82 -10.09
N GLU A 22 -4.08 -38.86 -9.27
CA GLU A 22 -5.05 -37.80 -9.07
C GLU A 22 -4.42 -36.43 -9.27
N ARG A 23 -5.09 -35.67 -10.15
CA ARG A 23 -4.84 -34.27 -10.46
C ARG A 23 -4.83 -33.48 -9.15
N VAL A 24 -3.68 -33.42 -8.48
CA VAL A 24 -3.37 -32.38 -7.52
C VAL A 24 -3.26 -31.13 -8.37
N ASP A 25 -4.24 -30.23 -8.26
CA ASP A 25 -4.18 -28.85 -8.74
C ASP A 25 -2.92 -28.17 -8.18
N ARG A 26 -1.77 -28.42 -8.81
CA ARG A 26 -0.62 -27.53 -8.78
C ARG A 26 -0.91 -26.42 -9.78
N GLY A 27 -1.92 -25.61 -9.47
CA GLY A 27 -2.30 -24.46 -10.27
C GLY A 27 -1.14 -23.49 -10.30
N PHE A 28 -0.41 -23.45 -11.42
CA PHE A 28 0.47 -22.33 -11.71
C PHE A 28 -0.38 -21.06 -11.63
N SER A 29 0.06 -20.07 -10.87
CA SER A 29 -0.58 -18.76 -10.83
C SER A 29 -0.48 -18.15 -12.23
N ASN A 30 -1.55 -18.24 -13.02
CA ASN A 30 -1.56 -17.69 -14.36
C ASN A 30 -1.57 -16.17 -14.27
N VAL A 31 -0.40 -15.55 -14.49
CA VAL A 31 -0.21 -14.10 -14.46
C VAL A 31 -0.63 -13.40 -15.76
N ARG A 32 -1.19 -14.17 -16.71
CA ARG A 32 -1.46 -13.79 -18.10
C ARG A 32 -0.19 -13.27 -18.80
N THR A 33 -0.32 -12.59 -19.92
CA THR A 33 0.81 -12.29 -20.81
C THR A 33 0.50 -11.04 -21.64
N VAL A 34 1.51 -10.20 -21.85
CA VAL A 34 1.44 -9.09 -22.82
C VAL A 34 2.21 -9.38 -24.10
N LEU A 35 3.08 -10.39 -24.09
CA LEU A 35 3.88 -10.78 -25.26
C LEU A 35 3.05 -11.46 -26.36
N PHE A 36 1.95 -12.10 -25.99
CA PHE A 36 1.09 -12.85 -26.91
C PHE A 36 -0.35 -12.40 -26.74
N ARG A 37 -1.07 -12.32 -27.86
CA ARG A 37 -2.47 -11.91 -27.97
C ARG A 37 -3.30 -13.08 -28.49
N GLU A 38 -4.62 -12.99 -28.33
CA GLU A 38 -5.53 -14.03 -28.83
C GLU A 38 -5.39 -14.25 -30.34
N MET A 39 -5.14 -13.20 -31.11
CA MET A 39 -4.90 -13.28 -32.56
C MET A 39 -3.66 -14.12 -32.93
N ASP A 40 -2.68 -14.29 -32.02
CA ASP A 40 -1.51 -15.13 -32.29
C ASP A 40 -1.90 -16.62 -32.42
N LEU A 41 -3.06 -17.03 -31.91
CA LEU A 41 -3.61 -18.38 -32.07
C LEU A 41 -4.04 -18.67 -33.51
N GLU A 42 -4.32 -17.63 -34.29
CA GLU A 42 -4.79 -17.73 -35.68
C GLU A 42 -3.64 -17.70 -36.68
N LYS A 43 -2.38 -17.62 -36.22
CA LYS A 43 -1.22 -17.64 -37.10
C LYS A 43 -1.09 -18.99 -37.80
N ASP A 44 -1.05 -18.97 -39.12
CA ASP A 44 -0.78 -20.16 -39.95
C ASP A 44 0.62 -20.76 -39.66
N CYS A 45 1.60 -19.91 -39.34
CA CYS A 45 2.97 -20.30 -39.07
C CYS A 45 3.60 -19.46 -37.94
N TRP A 46 4.50 -20.07 -37.17
CA TRP A 46 5.25 -19.41 -36.10
C TRP A 46 6.73 -19.27 -36.49
N GLU A 47 7.32 -18.10 -36.22
CA GLU A 47 8.76 -17.93 -36.42
C GLU A 47 9.57 -18.66 -35.33
N ARG A 48 10.83 -19.00 -35.62
CA ARG A 48 11.72 -19.62 -34.63
C ARG A 48 11.93 -18.74 -33.40
N SER A 49 11.96 -17.43 -33.59
CA SER A 49 11.99 -16.39 -32.55
C SER A 49 10.77 -16.47 -31.64
N ASP A 50 9.57 -16.60 -32.21
CA ASP A 50 8.32 -16.66 -31.46
C ASP A 50 8.25 -17.94 -30.61
N VAL A 51 8.61 -19.08 -31.20
CA VAL A 51 8.68 -20.37 -30.48
C VAL A 51 9.69 -20.30 -29.35
N ALA A 52 10.88 -19.72 -29.60
CA ALA A 52 11.90 -19.56 -28.57
C ALA A 52 11.43 -18.62 -27.44
N LEU A 53 10.73 -17.53 -27.76
CA LEU A 53 10.17 -16.62 -26.76
C LEU A 53 9.09 -17.29 -25.92
N LEU A 54 8.22 -18.09 -26.55
CA LEU A 54 7.17 -18.86 -25.87
C LEU A 54 7.77 -19.89 -24.91
N LEU A 55 8.81 -20.62 -25.33
CA LEU A 55 9.54 -21.55 -24.48
C LEU A 55 10.23 -20.84 -23.32
N ALA A 56 10.92 -19.74 -23.57
CA ALA A 56 11.56 -18.95 -22.52
C ALA A 56 10.54 -18.41 -21.52
N ARG A 57 9.40 -17.90 -21.99
CA ARG A 57 8.31 -17.44 -21.13
C ARG A 57 7.76 -18.56 -20.25
N ARG A 58 7.53 -19.75 -20.81
CA ARG A 58 7.11 -20.92 -20.04
C ARG A 58 8.12 -21.28 -18.94
N LEU A 59 9.42 -21.28 -19.26
CA LEU A 59 10.45 -21.54 -18.26
C LEU A 59 10.50 -20.45 -17.18
N MET A 60 10.37 -19.18 -17.56
CA MET A 60 10.31 -18.07 -16.59
C MET A 60 9.10 -18.20 -15.67
N GLN A 61 7.96 -18.72 -16.15
CA GLN A 61 6.77 -18.98 -15.34
C GLN A 61 7.03 -19.99 -14.20
N GLU A 62 7.99 -20.90 -14.37
CA GLU A 62 8.39 -21.83 -13.32
C GLU A 62 9.24 -21.16 -12.22
N LEU A 63 9.83 -19.99 -12.52
CA LEU A 63 10.64 -19.23 -11.58
C LEU A 63 9.79 -18.33 -10.66
N VAL A 64 8.53 -18.07 -10.99
CA VAL A 64 7.66 -17.30 -10.08
C VAL A 64 6.98 -18.22 -9.06
N PRO A 65 6.78 -17.76 -7.81
CA PRO A 65 6.14 -18.59 -6.81
C PRO A 65 4.71 -19.00 -7.22
N THR A 66 4.42 -20.30 -7.17
CA THR A 66 3.08 -20.83 -7.45
C THR A 66 2.09 -20.63 -6.30
N ARG A 67 2.60 -20.26 -5.12
CA ARG A 67 1.84 -19.91 -3.92
C ARG A 67 2.20 -18.51 -3.49
N ILE A 68 1.25 -17.82 -2.85
CA ILE A 68 1.48 -16.47 -2.30
C ILE A 68 2.63 -16.56 -1.28
N PRO A 69 3.73 -15.80 -1.47
CA PRO A 69 4.87 -15.80 -0.57
C PRO A 69 4.46 -15.31 0.83
N VAL A 70 4.99 -15.94 1.87
CA VAL A 70 4.74 -15.51 3.26
C VAL A 70 5.67 -14.37 3.66
N ASP A 71 6.85 -14.32 3.04
CA ASP A 71 7.91 -13.35 3.30
C ASP A 71 8.06 -12.40 2.10
N ALA A 72 7.46 -11.21 2.22
CA ALA A 72 7.52 -10.19 1.19
C ALA A 72 8.95 -9.63 0.99
N VAL A 73 9.79 -9.60 2.04
CA VAL A 73 11.17 -9.10 1.94
C VAL A 73 11.97 -10.00 1.01
N ARG A 74 11.96 -11.32 1.28
CA ARG A 74 12.67 -12.29 0.44
C ARG A 74 12.15 -12.34 -0.99
N MET A 75 10.85 -12.13 -1.19
CA MET A 75 10.27 -12.02 -2.52
C MET A 75 10.86 -10.81 -3.29
N CYS A 76 11.01 -9.65 -2.64
CA CYS A 76 11.64 -8.48 -3.27
C CYS A 76 13.07 -8.80 -3.68
N GLU A 77 13.87 -9.32 -2.75
CA GLU A 77 15.28 -9.64 -2.97
C GLU A 77 15.46 -10.67 -4.09
N TYR A 78 14.58 -11.67 -4.15
CA TYR A 78 14.57 -12.67 -5.20
C TYR A 78 14.36 -12.05 -6.59
N PHE A 79 13.36 -11.18 -6.75
CA PHE A 79 13.10 -10.57 -8.06
C PHE A 79 14.19 -9.59 -8.49
N GLU A 80 14.77 -8.84 -7.55
CA GLU A 80 15.93 -7.97 -7.85
C GLU A 80 17.16 -8.78 -8.24
N LEU A 81 17.39 -9.93 -7.60
CA LEU A 81 18.48 -10.84 -7.96
C LEU A 81 18.24 -11.44 -9.35
N ALA A 82 17.03 -11.94 -9.60
CA ALA A 82 16.68 -12.53 -10.89
C ALA A 82 16.79 -11.50 -12.04
N GLU A 83 16.38 -10.25 -11.83
CA GLU A 83 16.57 -9.17 -12.83
C GLU A 83 18.06 -8.97 -13.13
N ARG A 84 18.91 -8.93 -12.10
CA ARG A 84 20.37 -8.79 -12.26
C ARG A 84 20.95 -9.96 -13.04
N THR A 85 20.61 -11.20 -12.71
CA THR A 85 21.08 -12.40 -13.42
C THR A 85 20.72 -12.37 -14.90
N VAL A 86 19.49 -11.99 -15.26
CA VAL A 86 19.11 -11.92 -16.69
C VAL A 86 19.85 -10.78 -17.42
N ARG A 87 20.19 -9.70 -16.72
CA ARG A 87 20.94 -8.57 -17.28
C ARG A 87 22.43 -8.87 -17.49
N GLU A 88 22.99 -9.89 -16.85
CA GLU A 88 24.39 -10.31 -17.05
C GLU A 88 24.63 -10.93 -18.44
N VAL A 89 23.56 -11.41 -19.11
CA VAL A 89 23.66 -11.87 -20.51
C VAL A 89 24.12 -10.70 -21.40
N PRO A 90 25.06 -10.91 -22.36
CA PRO A 90 25.63 -9.84 -23.16
C PRO A 90 24.58 -8.97 -23.88
N ALA A 91 24.78 -7.64 -23.81
CA ALA A 91 23.77 -6.64 -24.13
C ALA A 91 23.18 -6.75 -25.56
N HIS A 92 24.04 -7.09 -26.52
CA HIS A 92 23.75 -7.13 -27.95
C HIS A 92 23.27 -8.50 -28.44
N SER A 93 23.23 -9.50 -27.56
CA SER A 93 22.79 -10.85 -27.95
C SER A 93 21.27 -10.90 -28.16
N ALA A 94 20.84 -11.59 -29.22
CA ALA A 94 19.41 -11.88 -29.42
C ALA A 94 18.83 -12.68 -28.24
N ALA A 95 19.65 -13.54 -27.64
CA ALA A 95 19.31 -14.30 -26.44
C ALA A 95 18.94 -13.39 -25.26
N ARG A 96 19.68 -12.30 -25.00
CA ARG A 96 19.33 -11.37 -23.92
C ARG A 96 17.97 -10.72 -24.14
N ARG A 97 17.70 -10.22 -25.36
CA ARG A 97 16.42 -9.57 -25.66
C ARG A 97 15.25 -10.51 -25.40
N LEU A 98 15.38 -11.75 -25.86
CA LEU A 98 14.37 -12.78 -25.70
C LEU A 98 14.18 -13.17 -24.21
N LEU A 99 15.27 -13.45 -23.50
CA LEU A 99 15.22 -13.82 -22.08
C LEU A 99 14.68 -12.69 -21.21
N TYR A 100 15.10 -11.45 -21.47
CA TYR A 100 14.63 -10.29 -20.71
C TYR A 100 13.15 -9.98 -20.99
N ALA A 101 12.68 -10.13 -22.24
CA ALA A 101 11.27 -10.01 -22.56
C ALA A 101 10.43 -11.07 -21.82
N ALA A 102 10.84 -12.33 -21.88
CA ALA A 102 10.20 -13.42 -21.16
C ALA A 102 10.18 -13.18 -19.63
N PHE A 103 11.31 -12.76 -19.06
CA PHE A 103 11.43 -12.40 -17.64
C PHE A 103 10.51 -11.25 -17.26
N ALA A 104 10.55 -10.15 -18.01
CA ALA A 104 9.77 -8.95 -17.74
C ALA A 104 8.27 -9.23 -17.80
N ASP A 105 7.82 -10.05 -18.75
CA ASP A 105 6.42 -10.36 -18.90
C ASP A 105 5.94 -11.32 -17.79
N THR A 106 6.81 -12.20 -17.27
CA THR A 106 6.42 -13.13 -16.20
C THR A 106 6.45 -12.44 -14.85
N VAL A 107 7.58 -11.81 -14.51
CA VAL A 107 7.76 -11.14 -13.22
C VAL A 107 6.89 -9.88 -13.16
N GLY A 108 6.75 -9.13 -14.24
CA GLY A 108 5.83 -7.98 -14.31
C GLY A 108 4.38 -8.39 -14.06
N GLY A 109 3.92 -9.45 -14.73
CA GLY A 109 2.60 -10.02 -14.47
C GLY A 109 2.44 -10.48 -13.02
N TYR A 110 3.44 -11.18 -12.48
CA TYR A 110 3.40 -11.64 -11.09
C TYR A 110 3.35 -10.49 -10.08
N LEU A 111 4.16 -9.45 -10.29
CA LEU A 111 4.19 -8.27 -9.43
C LEU A 111 2.84 -7.54 -9.47
N LYS A 112 2.24 -7.35 -10.65
CA LYS A 112 0.92 -6.72 -10.78
C LYS A 112 -0.17 -7.55 -10.10
N THR A 113 -0.22 -8.85 -10.38
CA THR A 113 -1.30 -9.74 -9.93
C THR A 113 -1.19 -10.07 -8.43
N TYR A 114 0.02 -10.33 -7.92
CA TYR A 114 0.22 -10.82 -6.55
C TYR A 114 1.20 -9.96 -5.74
N GLY A 115 2.38 -9.67 -6.32
CA GLY A 115 3.53 -9.14 -5.58
C GLY A 115 3.28 -7.78 -4.93
N LEU A 116 2.70 -6.82 -5.66
CA LEU A 116 2.45 -5.48 -5.14
C LEU A 116 1.37 -5.47 -4.06
N SER A 117 0.30 -6.26 -4.21
CA SER A 117 -0.71 -6.40 -3.16
C SER A 117 -0.08 -6.96 -1.88
N LEU A 118 0.77 -7.98 -2.00
CA LEU A 118 1.45 -8.58 -0.85
C LEU A 118 2.42 -7.60 -0.17
N ALA A 119 3.18 -6.86 -0.98
CA ALA A 119 4.10 -5.85 -0.49
C ALA A 119 3.35 -4.73 0.24
N LYS A 120 2.15 -4.32 -0.22
CA LYS A 120 1.34 -3.30 0.46
C LYS A 120 0.93 -3.74 1.86
N GLU A 121 0.44 -4.97 1.99
CA GLU A 121 0.11 -5.55 3.29
C GLU A 121 1.35 -5.62 4.20
N ALA A 122 2.48 -6.10 3.68
CA ALA A 122 3.72 -6.15 4.45
C ALA A 122 4.22 -4.76 4.88
N TYR A 123 4.04 -3.75 4.02
CA TYR A 123 4.40 -2.36 4.32
C TYR A 123 3.51 -1.79 5.44
N TYR A 124 2.20 -2.01 5.36
CA TYR A 124 1.27 -1.59 6.40
C TYR A 124 1.45 -2.36 7.72
N GLU A 125 1.90 -3.62 7.67
CA GLU A 125 2.32 -4.39 8.84
C GLU A 125 3.68 -3.94 9.41
N GLY A 126 4.38 -3.00 8.75
CA GLY A 126 5.72 -2.53 9.16
C GLY A 126 6.85 -3.53 8.92
N LYS A 127 6.63 -4.56 8.09
CA LYS A 127 7.63 -5.59 7.76
C LYS A 127 8.58 -5.18 6.66
N ILE A 128 8.13 -4.31 5.76
CA ILE A 128 8.98 -3.68 4.76
C ILE A 128 8.92 -2.17 4.91
N ASP A 129 10.05 -1.49 4.64
CA ASP A 129 10.12 -0.04 4.69
C ASP A 129 9.70 0.61 3.35
N TYR A 130 9.60 1.94 3.35
CA TYR A 130 9.25 2.70 2.15
C TYR A 130 10.26 2.46 1.00
N ARG A 131 11.56 2.32 1.32
CA ARG A 131 12.61 2.16 0.30
C ARG A 131 12.50 0.80 -0.38
N GLN A 132 12.14 -0.25 0.33
CA GLN A 132 11.87 -1.59 -0.21
C GLN A 132 10.60 -1.57 -1.07
N MET A 133 9.52 -0.96 -0.57
CA MET A 133 8.28 -0.82 -1.33
C MET A 133 8.51 -0.05 -2.65
N LYS A 134 9.20 1.09 -2.59
CA LYS A 134 9.51 1.90 -3.77
C LYS A 134 10.33 1.10 -4.79
N ARG A 135 11.30 0.30 -4.35
CA ARG A 135 12.12 -0.52 -5.26
C ARG A 135 11.29 -1.54 -6.05
N LEU A 136 10.27 -2.14 -5.43
CA LEU A 136 9.34 -3.02 -6.14
C LEU A 136 8.52 -2.28 -7.20
N TYR A 137 7.99 -1.10 -6.86
CA TYR A 137 7.28 -0.26 -7.82
C TYR A 137 8.18 0.16 -8.97
N ASP A 138 9.40 0.62 -8.67
CA ASP A 138 10.39 0.99 -9.69
C ASP A 138 10.74 -0.22 -10.58
N LEU A 139 10.83 -1.43 -10.02
CA LEU A 139 11.02 -2.66 -10.78
C LEU A 139 9.85 -2.90 -11.74
N GLU A 140 8.60 -2.91 -11.24
CA GLU A 140 7.42 -3.11 -12.07
C GLU A 140 7.36 -2.09 -13.23
N SER A 141 7.65 -0.81 -12.94
CA SER A 141 7.71 0.25 -13.96
C SER A 141 8.79 -0.02 -15.02
N ARG A 142 10.00 -0.45 -14.64
CA ARG A 142 11.05 -0.81 -15.59
C ARG A 142 10.67 -2.00 -16.47
N LEU A 143 9.97 -2.99 -15.91
CA LEU A 143 9.52 -4.15 -16.68
C LEU A 143 8.46 -3.74 -17.71
N LYS A 144 7.50 -2.89 -17.31
CA LYS A 144 6.50 -2.30 -18.22
C LYS A 144 7.15 -1.52 -19.36
N GLU A 145 8.08 -0.62 -19.02
CA GLU A 145 8.82 0.18 -20.00
C GLU A 145 9.58 -0.69 -21.00
N SER A 146 10.26 -1.74 -20.51
CA SER A 146 11.04 -2.64 -21.37
C SER A 146 10.21 -3.43 -22.39
N LEU A 147 8.92 -3.61 -22.11
CA LEU A 147 7.98 -4.30 -22.98
C LEU A 147 7.09 -3.34 -23.78
N GLY A 148 7.18 -2.04 -23.53
CA GLY A 148 6.27 -1.05 -24.12
C GLY A 148 4.80 -1.31 -23.75
N THR A 149 4.53 -1.72 -22.51
CA THR A 149 3.18 -2.06 -22.04
C THR A 149 2.75 -1.21 -20.84
N ASP A 150 1.45 -1.05 -20.66
CA ASP A 150 0.84 -0.54 -19.42
C ASP A 150 0.51 -1.69 -18.42
N GLY A 151 0.70 -2.94 -18.85
CA GLY A 151 0.40 -4.14 -18.07
C GLY A 151 -1.06 -4.57 -18.13
N LYS A 152 -1.93 -4.00 -18.98
CA LYS A 152 -3.34 -4.41 -19.10
C LYS A 152 -3.53 -5.88 -19.48
N GLY A 153 -2.63 -6.46 -20.27
CA GLY A 153 -2.65 -7.89 -20.63
C GLY A 153 -2.30 -8.85 -19.48
N TRP A 154 -1.72 -8.34 -18.39
CA TRP A 154 -1.45 -9.14 -17.19
C TRP A 154 -2.69 -9.31 -16.30
N GLY A 155 -2.70 -10.35 -15.47
CA GLY A 155 -3.77 -10.63 -14.52
C GLY A 155 -4.06 -9.48 -13.55
N ASP A 156 -5.31 -9.37 -13.14
CA ASP A 156 -5.76 -8.33 -12.22
C ASP A 156 -5.21 -8.53 -10.81
N PRO A 157 -4.98 -7.45 -10.04
CA PRO A 157 -4.50 -7.56 -8.67
C PRO A 157 -5.43 -8.42 -7.81
N VAL A 158 -4.86 -9.40 -7.12
CA VAL A 158 -5.61 -10.24 -6.18
C VAL A 158 -5.99 -9.44 -4.94
N SER A 159 -7.25 -9.55 -4.53
CA SER A 159 -7.72 -9.04 -3.26
C SER A 159 -7.19 -9.92 -2.13
N LEU A 160 -6.31 -9.36 -1.30
CA LEU A 160 -5.79 -10.03 -0.10
C LEU A 160 -6.73 -9.93 1.09
N SER A 161 -7.96 -9.43 0.93
CA SER A 161 -8.94 -9.28 2.01
C SER A 161 -9.22 -10.59 2.76
N ARG A 162 -9.10 -11.74 2.08
CA ARG A 162 -9.22 -13.08 2.68
C ARG A 162 -8.02 -13.52 3.52
N PHE A 163 -6.87 -12.87 3.32
CA PHE A 163 -5.61 -13.13 4.03
C PHE A 163 -5.21 -11.97 4.95
N ALA A 164 -6.01 -10.91 4.99
CA ALA A 164 -5.79 -9.73 5.81
C ALA A 164 -5.69 -10.16 7.28
N ARG A 165 -4.47 -10.18 7.80
CA ARG A 165 -4.23 -10.46 9.21
C ARG A 165 -4.71 -9.25 10.01
N LYS A 166 -5.26 -9.49 11.21
CA LYS A 166 -5.59 -8.40 12.13
C LYS A 166 -4.32 -7.59 12.39
N ALA A 167 -4.29 -6.35 11.91
CA ALA A 167 -3.19 -5.45 12.17
C ALA A 167 -3.01 -5.32 13.69
N LYS A 168 -1.76 -5.43 14.16
CA LYS A 168 -1.46 -5.10 15.54
C LYS A 168 -1.76 -3.61 15.75
N PRO A 169 -2.42 -3.23 16.86
CA PRO A 169 -2.60 -1.82 17.20
C PRO A 169 -1.24 -1.12 17.15
N LEU A 170 -1.21 0.06 16.53
CA LEU A 170 0.00 0.86 16.48
C LEU A 170 0.34 1.35 17.89
N GLU A 171 1.50 0.94 18.40
CA GLU A 171 2.03 1.47 19.65
C GLU A 171 2.52 2.90 19.41
N LEU A 172 1.74 3.86 19.90
CA LEU A 172 2.11 5.27 19.81
C LEU A 172 3.21 5.54 20.85
N SER A 173 4.48 5.54 20.43
CA SER A 173 5.55 6.03 21.29
C SER A 173 5.41 7.54 21.42
N VAL A 174 4.87 7.97 22.55
CA VAL A 174 4.77 9.38 22.92
C VAL A 174 6.20 9.83 23.25
N ALA A 175 6.86 10.51 22.32
CA ALA A 175 8.00 11.32 22.72
C ALA A 175 7.47 12.40 23.69
N ASP A 176 8.19 12.63 24.79
CA ASP A 176 7.87 13.67 25.78
C ASP A 176 8.02 15.05 25.12
N VAL A 177 7.00 15.46 24.39
CA VAL A 177 6.89 16.81 23.85
C VAL A 177 6.23 17.65 24.94
N GLU A 178 6.97 18.61 25.50
CA GLU A 178 6.52 19.49 26.58
C GLU A 178 5.19 20.20 26.27
N ASP A 179 4.93 20.50 24.99
CA ASP A 179 3.60 20.93 24.50
C ASP A 179 3.30 20.45 23.06
N PRO A 180 2.55 19.35 22.88
CA PRO A 180 2.16 18.83 21.57
C PRO A 180 1.33 19.84 20.74
N CYS A 181 0.60 20.75 21.39
CA CYS A 181 -0.24 21.72 20.70
C CYS A 181 0.59 22.76 19.94
N GLN A 182 1.82 23.04 20.34
CA GLN A 182 2.70 23.98 19.62
C GLN A 182 3.08 23.47 18.23
N ALA A 183 3.08 22.16 18.01
CA ALA A 183 3.39 21.57 16.72
C ALA A 183 2.21 21.64 15.72
N LEU A 184 1.00 21.95 16.18
CA LEU A 184 -0.24 21.89 15.38
C LEU A 184 -0.76 23.28 15.00
N ILE A 185 -1.32 23.38 13.81
CA ILE A 185 -2.16 24.52 13.45
C ILE A 185 -3.53 24.28 14.09
N THR A 186 -3.90 25.13 15.05
CA THR A 186 -5.17 25.05 15.77
C THR A 186 -6.03 26.27 15.42
N GLN A 187 -7.34 26.05 15.27
CA GLN A 187 -8.30 27.14 15.22
C GLN A 187 -8.84 27.33 16.63
N GLU A 188 -8.54 28.49 17.22
CA GLU A 188 -9.19 28.96 18.44
C GLU A 188 -10.46 29.70 18.03
N PHE A 189 -11.63 29.17 18.39
CA PHE A 189 -12.86 29.92 18.23
C PHE A 189 -12.93 30.98 19.33
N ARG A 190 -12.57 32.23 19.03
CA ARG A 190 -12.99 33.35 19.88
C ARG A 190 -14.47 33.55 19.62
N ALA A 191 -15.32 33.20 20.58
CA ALA A 191 -16.72 33.57 20.53
C ALA A 191 -16.82 35.08 20.26
N PRO A 192 -17.61 35.54 19.28
CA PRO A 192 -17.84 36.96 19.08
C PRO A 192 -18.50 37.49 20.35
N THR A 193 -17.78 38.30 21.12
CA THR A 193 -18.37 39.10 22.21
C THR A 193 -19.28 40.13 21.56
N GLY A 194 -20.56 39.78 21.41
CA GLY A 194 -21.61 40.63 20.87
C GLY A 194 -22.61 41.02 21.95
N PHE A 195 -22.41 42.24 22.48
CA PHE A 195 -23.39 43.13 23.11
C PHE A 195 -24.17 42.65 24.34
N SER A 196 -23.68 43.02 25.52
CA SER A 196 -24.50 43.60 26.58
C SER A 196 -23.63 44.62 27.32
N GLY A 197 -24.15 45.84 27.48
CA GLY A 197 -23.45 46.93 28.13
C GLY A 197 -23.13 46.64 29.60
N ASP A 198 -22.22 47.46 30.10
CA ASP A 198 -21.76 47.62 31.47
C ASP A 198 -20.64 46.70 31.97
N ALA A 199 -19.61 47.40 32.42
CA ALA A 199 -18.32 46.92 32.86
C ALA A 199 -18.42 46.12 34.16
N SER A 200 -17.87 44.90 34.15
CA SER A 200 -17.07 44.42 35.27
C SER A 200 -16.11 43.31 34.82
N ARG A 201 -14.93 43.38 35.44
CA ARG A 201 -13.69 42.58 35.37
C ARG A 201 -13.75 41.21 34.69
N GLU A 202 -12.70 41.00 33.90
CA GLU A 202 -12.23 39.77 33.26
C GLU A 202 -12.48 38.49 34.04
N ASP A 203 -13.43 37.69 33.57
CA ASP A 203 -13.47 36.23 33.76
C ASP A 203 -13.60 35.59 32.36
N PHE A 204 -12.48 35.49 31.65
CA PHE A 204 -12.39 34.76 30.38
C PHE A 204 -12.42 33.26 30.68
N HIS A 205 -13.62 32.68 30.76
CA HIS A 205 -13.79 31.24 30.88
C HIS A 205 -13.51 30.59 29.51
N TRP A 206 -12.27 30.12 29.29
CA TRP A 206 -11.94 29.28 28.14
C TRP A 206 -12.78 28.01 28.18
N ILE A 207 -13.58 27.75 27.14
CA ILE A 207 -14.26 26.47 27.01
C ILE A 207 -13.37 25.57 26.14
N PRO A 208 -12.90 24.41 26.63
CA PRO A 208 -12.10 23.46 25.83
C PRO A 208 -12.78 22.99 24.53
N SER A 209 -14.09 23.19 24.40
CA SER A 209 -14.90 23.02 23.19
C SER A 209 -14.42 23.86 22.00
N ASP A 210 -13.62 24.91 22.22
CA ASP A 210 -13.22 25.87 21.18
C ASP A 210 -11.92 25.50 20.46
N LEU A 211 -11.19 24.49 20.95
CA LEU A 211 -9.96 24.03 20.30
C LEU A 211 -10.29 23.08 19.14
N LYS A 212 -10.31 23.61 17.92
CA LYS A 212 -10.55 22.82 16.72
C LYS A 212 -9.23 22.52 16.01
N ILE A 213 -8.86 21.25 15.98
CA ILE A 213 -7.75 20.76 15.15
C ILE A 213 -8.32 20.50 13.75
N PRO A 214 -7.87 21.21 12.69
CA PRO A 214 -8.34 20.99 11.33
C PRO A 214 -8.03 19.57 10.86
N LEU A 215 -8.81 18.99 9.95
CA LEU A 215 -8.47 17.71 9.34
C LEU A 215 -7.45 17.91 8.20
N PRO A 216 -6.64 16.90 7.86
CA PRO A 216 -5.79 16.97 6.68
C PRO A 216 -6.61 17.13 5.40
N PHE A 217 -5.97 17.64 4.35
CA PHE A 217 -6.58 17.89 3.05
C PHE A 217 -5.70 17.31 1.94
N LEU A 218 -6.31 16.70 0.93
CA LEU A 218 -5.62 16.18 -0.25
C LEU A 218 -5.74 17.21 -1.37
N ASP A 219 -4.69 17.35 -2.19
CA ASP A 219 -4.70 18.27 -3.33
C ASP A 219 -5.72 17.89 -4.42
N ASP A 220 -5.96 16.60 -4.58
CA ASP A 220 -6.93 16.02 -5.52
C ASP A 220 -7.65 14.83 -4.87
N ASP A 221 -8.96 14.69 -5.12
CA ASP A 221 -9.78 13.64 -4.50
C ASP A 221 -9.69 12.29 -5.21
N ASP A 222 -9.29 12.28 -6.49
CA ASP A 222 -9.19 11.10 -7.33
C ASP A 222 -7.74 10.60 -7.42
N LYS A 223 -6.79 11.51 -7.66
CA LYS A 223 -5.37 11.23 -7.87
C LYS A 223 -4.48 12.15 -7.02
N PRO A 224 -4.53 12.02 -5.68
CA PRO A 224 -3.79 12.88 -4.78
C PRO A 224 -2.28 12.72 -5.01
N ARG A 225 -1.55 13.84 -5.09
CA ARG A 225 -0.09 13.88 -5.17
C ARG A 225 0.53 14.50 -3.92
N ALA A 226 -0.24 15.30 -3.20
CA ALA A 226 0.17 15.96 -1.99
C ALA A 226 -0.94 15.98 -0.93
N MET A 227 -0.53 16.16 0.32
CA MET A 227 -1.42 16.29 1.46
C MET A 227 -1.00 17.51 2.28
N ALA A 228 -1.97 18.38 2.54
CA ALA A 228 -1.86 19.42 3.54
C ALA A 228 -2.23 18.83 4.91
N VAL A 229 -1.25 18.75 5.81
CA VAL A 229 -1.38 18.28 7.18
C VAL A 229 -1.24 19.48 8.13
N PRO A 230 -2.12 19.68 9.12
CA PRO A 230 -2.10 20.85 10.02
C PRO A 230 -0.95 20.89 11.03
N LEU A 231 0.29 20.83 10.56
CA LEU A 231 1.52 20.95 11.36
C LEU A 231 2.19 22.31 11.09
N LYS A 232 2.60 23.04 12.14
CA LYS A 232 3.13 24.42 12.00
C LYS A 232 4.45 24.49 11.23
N ARG A 233 5.35 23.53 11.45
CA ARG A 233 6.71 23.54 10.84
C ARG A 233 6.67 23.33 9.33
N ARG A 234 5.76 22.46 8.88
CA ARG A 234 5.57 22.12 7.47
C ARG A 234 4.16 21.58 7.34
N SER A 235 3.36 22.23 6.50
CA SER A 235 1.97 21.86 6.28
C SER A 235 1.77 21.05 5.01
N LEU A 236 2.63 21.16 3.99
CA LEU A 236 2.45 20.45 2.71
C LEU A 236 3.46 19.30 2.54
N TYR A 237 2.95 18.10 2.28
CA TYR A 237 3.71 16.87 2.13
C TYR A 237 3.40 16.21 0.79
N SER A 238 4.43 15.79 0.07
CA SER A 238 4.24 14.99 -1.14
C SER A 238 4.00 13.53 -0.76
N LEU A 239 2.96 12.91 -1.32
CA LEU A 239 2.63 11.51 -1.06
C LEU A 239 3.65 10.53 -1.65
N SER A 240 4.44 10.98 -2.63
CA SER A 240 5.51 10.19 -3.22
C SER A 240 6.84 10.29 -2.47
N SER A 241 6.94 11.10 -1.42
CA SER A 241 8.18 11.27 -0.64
C SER A 241 8.26 10.29 0.54
N SER A 242 9.43 9.69 0.75
CA SER A 242 9.72 8.87 1.94
C SER A 242 9.53 9.63 3.25
N ALA A 243 9.82 10.94 3.25
CA ALA A 243 9.69 11.81 4.42
C ALA A 243 8.23 12.02 4.86
N SER A 244 7.26 11.61 4.04
CA SER A 244 5.83 11.73 4.32
C SER A 244 5.21 10.43 4.83
N ALA A 245 5.97 9.34 4.94
CA ALA A 245 5.43 8.00 5.24
C ALA A 245 4.70 7.93 6.59
N ASP A 246 5.18 8.66 7.59
CA ASP A 246 4.63 8.67 8.96
C ASP A 246 3.85 9.94 9.31
N VAL A 247 3.66 10.87 8.35
CA VAL A 247 3.13 12.21 8.66
C VAL A 247 1.73 12.18 9.26
N LEU A 248 0.86 11.29 8.77
CA LEU A 248 -0.50 11.13 9.29
C LEU A 248 -0.52 10.54 10.69
N ILE A 249 0.35 9.57 10.96
CA ILE A 249 0.52 8.96 12.28
C ILE A 249 1.01 10.02 13.26
N ARG A 250 2.05 10.77 12.87
CA ARG A 250 2.60 11.86 13.66
C ARG A 250 1.53 12.89 13.98
N TYR A 251 0.83 13.38 12.96
CA TYR A 251 -0.26 14.34 13.12
C TYR A 251 -1.37 13.83 14.05
N TYR A 252 -1.84 12.59 13.85
CA TYR A 252 -2.87 11.99 14.69
C TYR A 252 -2.42 11.90 16.16
N THR A 253 -1.20 11.41 16.38
CA THR A 253 -0.61 11.25 17.71
C THR A 253 -0.46 12.59 18.40
N THR A 254 0.14 13.57 17.73
CA THR A 254 0.28 14.94 18.23
C THR A 254 -1.08 15.58 18.54
N SER A 255 -2.10 15.34 17.71
CA SER A 255 -3.46 15.85 17.93
C SER A 255 -4.11 15.25 19.17
N VAL A 256 -4.04 13.93 19.35
CA VAL A 256 -4.57 13.27 20.54
C VAL A 256 -3.86 13.74 21.81
N LEU A 257 -2.53 13.85 21.76
CA LEU A 257 -1.74 14.36 22.89
C LEU A 257 -2.04 15.82 23.21
N CYS A 258 -2.24 16.67 22.19
CA CYS A 258 -2.63 18.06 22.39
C CYS A 258 -3.99 18.16 23.09
N LEU A 259 -4.99 17.41 22.62
CA LEU A 259 -6.32 17.39 23.23
C LEU A 259 -6.29 16.84 24.66
N ASP A 260 -5.46 15.83 24.93
CA ASP A 260 -5.28 15.25 26.26
C ASP A 260 -4.58 16.23 27.22
N ASN A 261 -3.50 16.88 26.79
CA ASN A 261 -2.81 17.89 27.59
C ASN A 261 -3.73 19.07 27.92
N LYS A 262 -4.49 19.56 26.95
CA LYS A 262 -5.47 20.64 27.19
C LYS A 262 -6.56 20.18 28.15
N ALA A 263 -7.10 18.98 27.99
CA ALA A 263 -8.07 18.45 28.95
C ALA A 263 -7.51 18.37 30.38
N LYS A 264 -6.23 18.03 30.55
CA LYS A 264 -5.53 18.03 31.85
C LYS A 264 -5.29 19.44 32.41
N ASP A 265 -4.94 20.42 31.57
CA ASP A 265 -4.78 21.83 32.00
C ASP A 265 -6.09 22.37 32.59
N PHE A 266 -7.25 22.00 32.01
CA PHE A 266 -8.57 22.35 32.55
C PHE A 266 -8.93 21.62 33.86
N LEU A 267 -8.29 20.48 34.14
CA LEU A 267 -8.52 19.66 35.34
C LEU A 267 -7.44 19.85 36.39
N ARG A 268 -6.67 20.93 36.36
CA ARG A 268 -5.91 21.37 37.53
C ARG A 268 -6.81 22.28 38.39
N PRO A 269 -7.60 21.75 39.35
CA PRO A 269 -7.88 22.52 40.54
C PRO A 269 -6.59 22.57 41.36
N SER A 270 -6.41 23.66 42.10
CA SER A 270 -5.67 23.60 43.35
C SER A 270 -6.14 22.36 44.14
N GLN A 271 -5.22 21.41 44.36
CA GLN A 271 -5.36 20.18 45.14
C GLN A 271 -6.13 18.98 44.52
N GLU A 272 -5.33 17.97 44.19
CA GLU A 272 -5.39 16.58 44.69
C GLU A 272 -6.75 15.86 44.73
N SER A 273 -7.08 15.14 43.65
CA SER A 273 -7.76 13.84 43.77
C SER A 273 -7.49 12.94 42.55
N ARG A 274 -6.84 11.80 42.81
CA ARG A 274 -6.58 10.71 41.86
C ARG A 274 -7.86 9.94 41.56
N GLU A 275 -8.35 10.02 40.32
CA GLU A 275 -9.06 8.91 39.70
C GLU A 275 -8.87 8.97 38.17
N ARG A 276 -8.33 7.89 37.60
CA ARG A 276 -8.01 7.76 36.17
C ARG A 276 -9.28 7.44 35.38
N THR A 277 -10.11 8.45 35.15
CA THR A 277 -11.26 8.34 34.24
C THR A 277 -11.18 9.48 33.24
N PHE A 278 -11.14 9.18 31.94
CA PHE A 278 -11.04 10.18 30.88
C PHE A 278 -12.13 11.25 31.04
N PRO A 279 -11.77 12.55 31.04
CA PRO A 279 -12.73 13.59 31.39
C PRO A 279 -13.77 13.74 30.29
N THR A 280 -15.03 13.69 30.70
CA THR A 280 -16.17 14.01 29.85
C THR A 280 -16.58 15.43 30.23
N GLN A 281 -16.46 16.39 29.31
CA GLN A 281 -16.74 17.80 29.60
C GLN A 281 -18.24 18.03 29.40
N CYS A 282 -18.97 18.26 30.48
CA CYS A 282 -20.42 18.44 30.43
C CYS A 282 -20.77 19.93 30.44
N PHE A 283 -21.44 20.40 29.40
CA PHE A 283 -22.02 21.75 29.33
C PHE A 283 -23.52 21.62 29.01
N GLN A 284 -24.37 22.26 29.80
CA GLN A 284 -25.84 22.22 29.62
C GLN A 284 -26.42 20.80 29.45
N GLY A 285 -25.95 19.85 30.26
CA GLY A 285 -26.41 18.45 30.20
C GLY A 285 -25.87 17.63 29.03
N LYS A 286 -24.99 18.18 28.18
CA LYS A 286 -24.33 17.45 27.10
C LYS A 286 -22.85 17.27 27.42
N CYS A 287 -22.43 16.02 27.59
CA CYS A 287 -21.05 15.67 27.86
C CYS A 287 -20.31 15.38 26.55
N TYR A 288 -19.27 16.16 26.26
CA TYR A 288 -18.44 16.07 25.09
C TYR A 288 -17.05 15.53 25.46
N ASN A 289 -16.53 14.60 24.66
CA ASN A 289 -15.15 14.16 24.76
C ASN A 289 -14.44 14.62 23.47
N PRO A 290 -13.54 15.63 23.56
CA PRO A 290 -12.90 16.21 22.39
C PRO A 290 -12.00 15.20 21.66
N ILE A 291 -11.34 14.31 22.40
CA ILE A 291 -10.53 13.23 21.82
C ILE A 291 -11.42 12.28 21.01
N LYS A 292 -12.51 11.77 21.59
CA LYS A 292 -13.44 10.87 20.88
C LYS A 292 -14.03 11.53 19.65
N THR A 293 -14.38 12.81 19.72
CA THR A 293 -14.95 13.50 18.56
C THR A 293 -13.92 13.70 17.46
N PHE A 294 -12.71 14.12 17.80
CA PHE A 294 -11.60 14.20 16.85
C PHE A 294 -11.32 12.83 16.21
N GLN A 295 -11.26 11.77 17.01
CA GLN A 295 -11.06 10.40 16.50
C GLN A 295 -12.15 9.99 15.51
N VAL A 296 -13.42 10.25 15.82
CA VAL A 296 -14.54 9.96 14.90
C VAL A 296 -14.43 10.78 13.62
N GLN A 297 -14.12 12.08 13.70
CA GLN A 297 -13.94 12.95 12.54
C GLN A 297 -12.78 12.51 11.67
N PHE A 298 -11.63 12.21 12.28
CA PHE A 298 -10.44 11.73 11.60
C PHE A 298 -10.66 10.37 10.95
N TYR A 299 -11.31 9.43 11.64
CA TYR A 299 -11.66 8.13 11.08
C TYR A 299 -12.63 8.24 9.90
N ARG A 300 -13.66 9.09 10.01
CA ARG A 300 -14.57 9.38 8.90
C ARG A 300 -13.82 9.98 7.70
N TRP A 301 -12.89 10.89 7.96
CA TRP A 301 -12.05 11.47 6.91
C TRP A 301 -11.22 10.40 6.18
N ILE A 302 -10.56 9.49 6.92
CA ILE A 302 -9.82 8.36 6.33
C ILE A 302 -10.74 7.52 5.44
N ILE A 303 -11.91 7.11 5.95
CA ILE A 303 -12.85 6.26 5.19
C ILE A 303 -13.30 6.96 3.91
N THR A 304 -13.69 8.24 4.00
CA THR A 304 -14.19 9.00 2.85
C THR A 304 -13.11 9.07 1.76
N LYS A 305 -11.87 9.38 2.13
CA LYS A 305 -10.77 9.47 1.15
C LYS A 305 -10.35 8.10 0.60
N HIS A 306 -10.37 7.05 1.43
CA HIS A 306 -10.11 5.68 0.95
C HIS A 306 -11.16 5.20 -0.07
N ARG A 307 -12.45 5.52 0.14
CA ARG A 307 -13.53 5.12 -0.78
C ARG A 307 -13.46 5.84 -2.12
N LEU A 308 -13.08 7.12 -2.14
CA LEU A 308 -12.91 7.90 -3.37
C LEU A 308 -11.74 7.35 -4.21
N GLY A 309 -10.59 7.08 -3.60
CA GLY A 309 -9.47 6.42 -4.28
C GLY A 309 -9.84 5.03 -4.83
N SER A 310 -10.65 4.26 -4.10
CA SER A 310 -11.11 2.93 -4.54
C SER A 310 -12.13 2.96 -5.69
N GLN A 311 -12.87 4.06 -5.86
CA GLN A 311 -13.79 4.25 -6.99
C GLN A 311 -13.05 4.76 -8.24
N SER A 312 -12.01 5.57 -8.08
CA SER A 312 -11.16 6.02 -9.19
C SER A 312 -10.44 4.85 -9.88
N TYR A 313 -9.96 3.85 -9.12
CA TYR A 313 -9.45 2.59 -9.68
C TYR A 313 -10.51 1.74 -10.42
N ARG A 314 -11.80 2.04 -10.27
CA ARG A 314 -12.90 1.33 -10.94
C ARG A 314 -13.43 2.08 -12.17
N LEU A 315 -13.04 3.34 -12.35
CA LEU A 315 -13.47 4.19 -13.47
C LEU A 315 -12.36 4.41 -14.51
N GLU A 316 -11.12 4.01 -14.21
CA GLU A 316 -10.01 3.95 -15.19
C GLU A 316 -9.65 2.53 -15.67
N THR A 317 -10.53 1.55 -15.46
CA THR A 317 -10.42 0.20 -16.06
C THR A 317 -11.12 0.13 -17.41
#